data_AF-A0A351X4Z9-F1
#
_entry.id   AF-A0A351X4Z9-F1
#
_cell.length_a   1.000
_cell.length_b   1.000
_cell.length_c   1.000
_cell.angle_alpha   90.00
_cell.angle_beta   90.00
_cell.angle_gamma   90.00
#
_symmetry.space_group_name_H-M   'P 1'
#
loop_
_entity.id
_entity.type
_entity.pdbx_description
1 polymer ?
#
loop_
_entity_poly.entity_id
_entity_poly.type
_entity_poly.pdbx_seq_one_letter_code
_entity_poly.pdbx_strand_id
1 'polypeptide(L)'
;MISIHGHNLCIEDVVTVARKNEPVEISPEGLTNIERARGWLENVLATDLPVYGINTGFGIFADRHITLKDSNQLSRNLILSHAVGTGPALDDEIVRGAMLVRANTLAKGYSGVRTEIVQTLLDMLMAGVTPVVPSQGSLGSSGDLGPLSHLALVMTTDALDRVEDSGWATYQGNTLRGKDAMAKANLQRLVLGPKEGLALNNGATFSAAIGALAVYDARNLAHVAELALSMTLEALMGTSAAFDLRLHTVREQAGQLRVAKAIKDHTRGSTLMDGAGRVQDAYSLRCAPQVQGAVLDTIEFCAQIIEREINAATDNPLLFSPLDILSGG
;
A
#
# COMPACT_ATOMS: atom_id res chain seq x y z
N MET A 1 9.10 -12.01 -11.22
CA MET A 1 8.80 -10.67 -11.76
C MET A 1 7.30 -10.48 -11.64
N ILE A 2 6.85 -9.41 -11.00
CA ILE A 2 5.44 -9.06 -10.81
C ILE A 2 5.00 -8.14 -11.96
N SER A 3 3.84 -8.41 -12.55
CA SER A 3 3.27 -7.59 -13.63
C SER A 3 1.99 -6.94 -13.15
N ILE A 4 1.93 -5.61 -13.13
CA ILE A 4 0.78 -4.84 -12.61
C ILE A 4 -0.17 -4.40 -13.71
N HIS A 5 -1.47 -4.45 -13.41
CA HIS A 5 -2.55 -4.03 -14.31
C HIS A 5 -3.75 -3.43 -13.58
N GLY A 6 -3.59 -3.10 -12.30
CA GLY A 6 -4.64 -2.56 -11.43
C GLY A 6 -5.53 -3.60 -10.76
N HIS A 7 -5.22 -4.88 -10.89
CA HIS A 7 -5.97 -5.98 -10.27
C HIS A 7 -5.02 -7.10 -9.83
N ASN A 8 -5.53 -8.00 -8.99
CA ASN A 8 -4.89 -9.26 -8.59
C ASN A 8 -3.54 -9.15 -7.88
N LEU A 9 -3.12 -7.96 -7.44
CA LEU A 9 -1.97 -7.83 -6.55
C LEU A 9 -2.34 -8.43 -5.19
N CYS A 10 -1.53 -9.36 -4.66
CA CYS A 10 -1.74 -9.88 -3.32
C CYS A 10 -0.81 -9.23 -2.29
N ILE A 11 -1.07 -9.45 -0.99
CA ILE A 11 -0.24 -8.92 0.09
C ILE A 11 1.20 -9.42 -0.03
N GLU A 12 1.39 -10.68 -0.41
CA GLU A 12 2.69 -11.30 -0.60
C GLU A 12 3.49 -10.63 -1.73
N ASP A 13 2.83 -10.18 -2.81
CA ASP A 13 3.48 -9.42 -3.87
C ASP A 13 4.00 -8.07 -3.34
N VAL A 14 3.18 -7.36 -2.56
CA VAL A 14 3.60 -6.10 -1.92
C VAL A 14 4.84 -6.32 -1.04
N VAL A 15 4.83 -7.37 -0.23
CA VAL A 15 5.94 -7.70 0.69
C VAL A 15 7.20 -8.09 -0.08
N THR A 16 7.10 -8.88 -1.14
CA THR A 16 8.28 -9.31 -1.92
C THR A 16 8.92 -8.13 -2.66
N VAL A 17 8.12 -7.19 -3.17
CA VAL A 17 8.65 -5.95 -3.77
C VAL A 17 9.24 -5.02 -2.72
N ALA A 18 8.54 -4.80 -1.61
CA ALA A 18 8.96 -3.91 -0.53
C ALA A 18 10.24 -4.37 0.17
N ARG A 19 10.36 -5.67 0.48
CA ARG A 19 11.45 -6.22 1.29
C ARG A 19 12.50 -6.99 0.51
N LYS A 20 12.13 -7.61 -0.61
CA LYS A 20 13.01 -8.54 -1.36
C LYS A 20 13.46 -8.01 -2.72
N ASN A 21 13.06 -6.79 -3.10
CA ASN A 21 13.41 -6.19 -4.39
C ASN A 21 12.93 -7.02 -5.60
N GLU A 22 11.77 -7.67 -5.48
CA GLU A 22 11.20 -8.39 -6.62
C GLU A 22 10.96 -7.41 -7.79
N PRO A 23 11.41 -7.73 -9.02
CA PRO A 23 11.22 -6.86 -10.17
C PRO A 23 9.76 -6.68 -10.55
N VAL A 24 9.38 -5.47 -10.97
CA VAL A 24 8.01 -5.09 -11.32
C VAL A 24 7.95 -4.42 -12.69
N GLU A 25 6.94 -4.75 -13.49
CA GLU A 25 6.64 -4.10 -14.77
C GLU A 25 5.14 -3.83 -14.94
N ILE A 26 4.79 -2.93 -15.86
CA ILE A 26 3.39 -2.70 -16.28
C ILE A 26 3.04 -3.77 -17.32
N SER A 27 1.91 -4.46 -17.15
CA SER A 27 1.45 -5.43 -18.14
C SER A 27 0.91 -4.71 -19.40
N PRO A 28 0.81 -5.42 -20.55
CA PRO A 28 0.17 -4.87 -21.75
C PRO A 28 -1.28 -4.40 -21.51
N GLU A 29 -2.02 -5.08 -20.64
CA GLU A 29 -3.36 -4.68 -20.23
C GLU A 29 -3.33 -3.39 -19.40
N GLY A 30 -2.39 -3.28 -18.46
CA GLY A 30 -2.19 -2.06 -17.66
C GLY A 30 -1.86 -0.85 -18.53
N LEU A 31 -0.99 -1.02 -19.53
CA LEU A 31 -0.67 0.03 -20.51
C LEU A 31 -1.92 0.48 -21.28
N THR A 32 -2.69 -0.48 -21.79
CA THR A 32 -3.95 -0.21 -22.51
C THR A 32 -4.94 0.56 -21.64
N ASN A 33 -5.04 0.19 -20.35
CA ASN A 33 -5.92 0.85 -19.39
C ASN A 33 -5.53 2.31 -19.15
N ILE A 34 -4.23 2.58 -18.96
CA ILE A 34 -3.69 3.93 -18.76
C ILE A 34 -3.94 4.79 -20.00
N GLU A 35 -3.56 4.30 -21.19
CA GLU A 35 -3.69 5.04 -22.45
C GLU A 35 -5.15 5.39 -22.77
N ARG A 36 -6.07 4.45 -22.51
CA ARG A 36 -7.51 4.69 -22.66
C ARG A 36 -7.99 5.82 -21.75
N ALA A 37 -7.65 5.78 -20.46
CA ALA A 37 -8.04 6.81 -19.51
C ALA A 37 -7.43 8.17 -19.85
N ARG A 38 -6.19 8.16 -20.35
CA ARG A 38 -5.51 9.36 -20.83
C ARG A 38 -6.24 9.97 -22.02
N GLY A 39 -6.65 9.16 -22.99
CA GLY A 39 -7.46 9.62 -24.13
C GLY A 39 -8.80 10.23 -23.71
N TRP A 40 -9.44 9.70 -22.65
CA TRP A 40 -10.64 10.32 -22.08
C TRP A 40 -10.35 11.69 -21.48
N LEU A 41 -9.26 11.83 -20.72
CA LEU A 41 -8.85 13.13 -20.17
C LEU A 41 -8.57 14.15 -21.28
N GLU A 42 -7.95 13.73 -22.38
CA GLU A 42 -7.66 14.61 -23.52
C GLU A 42 -8.92 15.11 -24.22
N ASN A 43 -9.95 14.27 -24.32
CA ASN A 43 -11.26 14.71 -24.83
C ASN A 43 -11.88 15.78 -23.93
N VAL A 44 -11.80 15.64 -22.60
CA VAL A 44 -12.28 16.66 -21.66
C VAL A 44 -11.52 17.97 -21.80
N LEU A 45 -10.19 17.90 -21.90
CA LEU A 45 -9.34 19.08 -22.07
C LEU A 45 -9.58 19.81 -23.40
N ALA A 46 -10.14 19.13 -24.40
CA ALA A 46 -10.57 19.73 -25.66
C ALA A 46 -11.94 20.44 -25.57
N THR A 47 -12.63 20.37 -24.43
CA THR A 47 -13.90 21.05 -24.18
C THR A 47 -13.76 22.20 -23.19
N ASP A 48 -14.71 23.14 -23.22
CA ASP A 48 -14.83 24.23 -22.24
C ASP A 48 -15.61 23.82 -20.97
N LEU A 49 -15.93 22.53 -20.79
CA LEU A 49 -16.69 22.05 -19.65
C LEU A 49 -15.84 22.12 -18.37
N PRO A 50 -16.29 22.78 -17.29
CA PRO A 50 -15.56 22.82 -16.04
C PRO A 50 -15.59 21.46 -15.36
N VAL A 51 -14.41 20.88 -15.10
CA VAL A 51 -14.24 19.60 -14.44
C VAL A 51 -13.27 19.74 -13.27
N TYR A 52 -13.71 19.30 -12.09
CA TYR A 52 -12.97 19.38 -10.83
C TYR A 52 -11.54 18.83 -10.96
N GLY A 53 -10.55 19.66 -10.63
CA GLY A 53 -9.14 19.27 -10.60
C GLY A 53 -8.48 18.95 -11.95
N ILE A 54 -9.19 19.18 -13.08
CA ILE A 54 -8.66 19.02 -14.45
C ILE A 54 -8.40 20.39 -15.07
N ASN A 55 -9.46 21.19 -15.28
CA ASN A 55 -9.39 22.57 -15.77
C ASN A 55 -9.99 23.58 -14.77
N THR A 56 -10.21 23.13 -13.53
CA THR A 56 -10.63 23.95 -12.40
C THR A 56 -9.67 23.80 -11.21
N GLY A 57 -9.77 24.69 -10.21
CA GLY A 57 -8.98 24.60 -8.98
C GLY A 57 -9.43 23.47 -8.03
N PHE A 58 -8.80 23.39 -6.85
CA PHE A 58 -9.10 22.38 -5.83
C PHE A 58 -9.76 23.00 -4.58
N GLY A 59 -10.55 22.21 -3.84
CA GLY A 59 -11.17 22.64 -2.59
C GLY A 59 -12.00 23.92 -2.76
N ILE A 60 -11.68 24.97 -1.98
CA ILE A 60 -12.38 26.26 -2.04
C ILE A 60 -12.25 27.00 -3.39
N PHE A 61 -11.36 26.54 -4.28
CA PHE A 61 -11.14 27.11 -5.62
C PHE A 61 -11.76 26.27 -6.75
N ALA A 62 -12.64 25.32 -6.43
CA ALA A 62 -13.28 24.42 -7.40
C ALA A 62 -14.04 25.15 -8.53
N ASP A 63 -14.52 26.38 -8.31
CA ASP A 63 -15.28 27.14 -9.31
C ASP A 63 -14.41 28.01 -10.25
N ARG A 64 -13.08 27.96 -10.12
CA ARG A 64 -12.16 28.80 -10.93
C ARG A 64 -11.63 28.03 -12.13
N HIS A 65 -11.88 28.51 -13.34
CA HIS A 65 -11.28 27.98 -14.58
C HIS A 65 -9.77 28.26 -14.64
N ILE A 66 -9.00 27.29 -15.12
CA ILE A 66 -7.53 27.31 -15.19
C ILE A 66 -7.05 27.02 -16.61
N THR A 67 -6.08 27.78 -17.11
CA THR A 67 -5.49 27.53 -18.43
C THR A 67 -4.58 26.30 -18.40
N LEU A 68 -4.24 25.71 -19.56
CA LEU A 68 -3.34 24.55 -19.61
C LEU A 68 -1.96 24.85 -18.99
N LYS A 69 -1.41 26.04 -19.24
CA LYS A 69 -0.13 26.48 -18.67
C LYS A 69 -0.21 26.59 -17.14
N ASP A 70 -1.32 27.13 -16.65
CA ASP A 70 -1.56 27.27 -15.21
C ASP A 70 -1.87 25.90 -14.57
N SER A 71 -2.37 24.93 -15.32
CA SER A 71 -2.68 23.57 -14.85
C SER A 71 -1.42 22.78 -14.49
N ASN A 72 -0.35 22.88 -15.29
CA ASN A 72 0.95 22.27 -14.96
C ASN A 72 1.53 22.87 -13.67
N GLN A 73 1.51 24.20 -13.57
CA GLN A 73 1.97 24.90 -12.37
C GLN A 73 1.11 24.56 -11.15
N LEU A 74 -0.21 24.44 -11.34
CA LEU A 74 -1.14 24.04 -10.30
C LEU A 74 -0.85 22.62 -9.81
N SER A 75 -0.67 21.65 -10.71
CA SER A 75 -0.28 20.28 -10.35
C SER A 75 0.99 20.28 -9.49
N ARG A 76 2.01 21.06 -9.86
CA ARG A 76 3.24 21.18 -9.06
C ARG A 76 2.99 21.84 -7.71
N ASN A 77 2.27 22.95 -7.69
CA ASN A 77 1.96 23.70 -6.47
C ASN A 77 1.14 22.85 -5.49
N LEU A 78 0.26 21.98 -5.99
CA LEU A 78 -0.48 21.03 -5.18
C LEU A 78 0.47 20.11 -4.42
N ILE A 79 1.43 19.49 -5.10
CA ILE A 79 2.44 18.64 -4.45
C ILE A 79 3.23 19.42 -3.40
N LEU A 80 3.73 20.62 -3.74
CA LEU A 80 4.52 21.43 -2.82
C LEU A 80 3.73 21.85 -1.57
N SER A 81 2.50 22.30 -1.76
CA SER A 81 1.64 22.76 -0.66
C SER A 81 1.15 21.65 0.25
N HIS A 82 1.09 20.40 -0.24
CA HIS A 82 0.59 19.26 0.52
C HIS A 82 1.70 18.39 1.11
N ALA A 83 2.97 18.62 0.78
CA ALA A 83 4.12 17.95 1.40
C ALA A 83 4.40 18.47 2.83
N VAL A 84 3.39 18.36 3.71
CA VAL A 84 3.36 18.93 5.07
C VAL A 84 3.55 17.90 6.17
N GLY A 85 3.90 16.66 5.83
CA GLY A 85 4.16 15.59 6.80
C GLY A 85 5.29 15.92 7.79
N THR A 86 5.19 15.37 9.00
CA THR A 86 6.15 15.58 10.11
C THR A 86 6.54 14.25 10.78
N GLY A 87 7.45 14.31 11.76
CA GLY A 87 7.89 13.13 12.51
C GLY A 87 9.07 12.39 11.85
N PRO A 88 9.48 11.24 12.41
CA PRO A 88 10.52 10.41 11.81
C PRO A 88 10.10 9.91 10.42
N ALA A 89 11.08 9.61 9.58
CA ALA A 89 10.84 8.98 8.29
C ALA A 89 10.18 7.61 8.47
N LEU A 90 9.27 7.27 7.57
CA LEU A 90 8.78 5.90 7.39
C LEU A 90 9.93 5.00 6.95
N ASP A 91 9.87 3.73 7.33
CA ASP A 91 10.82 2.73 6.88
C ASP A 91 10.75 2.56 5.34
N ASP A 92 11.90 2.31 4.72
CA ASP A 92 12.02 2.19 3.26
C ASP A 92 11.04 1.15 2.67
N GLU A 93 10.78 0.06 3.40
CA GLU A 93 9.84 -0.98 2.96
C GLU A 93 8.40 -0.45 2.80
N ILE A 94 7.95 0.46 3.67
CA ILE A 94 6.62 1.07 3.60
C ILE A 94 6.54 1.95 2.36
N VAL A 95 7.56 2.80 2.15
CA VAL A 95 7.59 3.72 1.00
C VAL A 95 7.61 2.94 -0.31
N ARG A 96 8.40 1.87 -0.38
CA ARG A 96 8.46 0.99 -1.56
C ARG A 96 7.16 0.24 -1.81
N GLY A 97 6.53 -0.27 -0.77
CA GLY A 97 5.18 -0.85 -0.87
C GLY A 97 4.17 0.16 -1.38
N ALA A 98 4.21 1.40 -0.89
CA ALA A 98 3.34 2.48 -1.35
C ALA A 98 3.61 2.87 -2.81
N MET A 99 4.87 2.89 -3.27
CA MET A 99 5.20 3.12 -4.68
C MET A 99 4.57 2.06 -5.59
N LEU A 100 4.65 0.78 -5.22
CA LEU A 100 4.00 -0.32 -5.95
C LEU A 100 2.47 -0.17 -5.95
N VAL A 101 1.87 0.04 -4.79
CA VAL A 101 0.41 0.20 -4.67
C VAL A 101 -0.07 1.37 -5.53
N ARG A 102 0.65 2.50 -5.50
CA ARG A 102 0.28 3.66 -6.31
C ARG A 102 0.39 3.37 -7.81
N ALA A 103 1.46 2.72 -8.23
CA ALA A 103 1.64 2.31 -9.61
C ALA A 103 0.50 1.38 -10.06
N ASN A 104 0.10 0.41 -9.22
CA ASN A 104 -1.01 -0.50 -9.50
C ASN A 104 -2.35 0.24 -9.59
N THR A 105 -2.66 1.15 -8.64
CA THR A 105 -3.87 1.99 -8.68
C THR A 105 -3.98 2.78 -9.99
N LEU A 106 -2.87 3.38 -10.44
CA LEU A 106 -2.85 4.15 -11.69
C LEU A 106 -2.96 3.26 -12.93
N ALA A 107 -2.32 2.07 -12.90
CA ALA A 107 -2.40 1.08 -13.97
C ALA A 107 -3.81 0.51 -14.18
N LYS A 108 -4.71 0.69 -13.21
CA LYS A 108 -6.13 0.34 -13.35
C LYS A 108 -6.85 1.20 -14.39
N GLY A 109 -6.32 2.38 -14.73
CA GLY A 109 -6.81 3.20 -15.84
C GLY A 109 -8.12 3.93 -15.58
N TYR A 110 -8.23 4.61 -14.44
CA TYR A 110 -9.34 5.53 -14.12
C TYR A 110 -8.86 6.94 -13.74
N SER A 111 -7.55 7.15 -13.64
CA SER A 111 -6.95 8.40 -13.15
C SER A 111 -6.56 9.40 -14.25
N GLY A 112 -6.49 8.97 -15.51
CA GLY A 112 -6.13 9.84 -16.66
C GLY A 112 -4.67 10.29 -16.70
N VAL A 113 -3.77 9.65 -15.94
CA VAL A 113 -2.33 9.97 -15.97
C VAL A 113 -1.66 9.47 -17.24
N ARG A 114 -0.49 10.00 -17.56
CA ARG A 114 0.37 9.45 -18.62
C ARG A 114 1.11 8.20 -18.14
N THR A 115 1.49 7.33 -19.08
CA THR A 115 2.27 6.11 -18.81
C THR A 115 3.59 6.41 -18.11
N GLU A 116 4.24 7.51 -18.46
CA GLU A 116 5.50 7.97 -17.89
C GLU A 116 5.42 8.18 -16.37
N ILE A 117 4.26 8.54 -15.84
CA ILE A 117 4.05 8.69 -14.39
C ILE A 117 4.20 7.32 -13.71
N VAL A 118 3.51 6.31 -14.23
CA VAL A 118 3.56 4.94 -13.68
C VAL A 118 4.94 4.33 -13.90
N GLN A 119 5.52 4.52 -15.08
CA GLN A 119 6.85 4.02 -15.39
C GLN A 119 7.92 4.64 -14.48
N THR A 120 7.86 5.94 -14.21
CA THR A 120 8.84 6.60 -13.31
C THR A 120 8.75 6.07 -11.88
N LEU A 121 7.54 5.76 -11.38
CA LEU A 121 7.38 5.10 -10.06
C LEU A 121 8.10 3.75 -10.03
N LEU A 122 7.90 2.92 -11.07
CA LEU A 122 8.54 1.62 -11.17
C LEU A 122 10.06 1.75 -11.36
N ASP A 123 10.52 2.68 -12.19
CA ASP A 123 11.95 2.91 -12.43
C ASP A 123 12.65 3.35 -11.14
N MET A 124 12.04 4.23 -10.35
CA MET A 124 12.55 4.60 -9.02
C MET A 124 12.62 3.40 -8.08
N LEU A 125 11.55 2.59 -8.06
CA LEU A 125 11.47 1.40 -7.22
C LEU A 125 12.56 0.39 -7.58
N MET A 126 12.79 0.16 -8.88
CA MET A 126 13.79 -0.77 -9.40
C MET A 126 15.22 -0.24 -9.23
N ALA A 127 15.42 1.08 -9.36
CA ALA A 127 16.71 1.71 -9.12
C ALA A 127 17.05 1.84 -7.62
N GLY A 128 16.08 1.63 -6.73
CA GLY A 128 16.27 1.81 -5.29
C GLY A 128 16.32 3.29 -4.87
N VAL A 129 15.68 4.19 -5.63
CA VAL A 129 15.45 5.58 -5.23
C VAL A 129 14.20 5.62 -4.36
N THR A 130 14.39 5.68 -3.04
CA THR A 130 13.28 5.61 -2.08
C THR A 130 13.06 6.98 -1.43
N PRO A 131 11.93 7.67 -1.67
CA PRO A 131 11.65 8.97 -1.05
C PRO A 131 11.67 8.91 0.48
N VAL A 132 12.20 9.96 1.12
CA VAL A 132 12.10 10.13 2.57
C VAL A 132 10.74 10.73 2.88
N VAL A 133 9.87 9.93 3.48
CA VAL A 133 8.48 10.32 3.76
C VAL A 133 8.27 10.39 5.27
N PRO A 134 7.90 11.54 5.84
CA PRO A 134 7.59 11.66 7.27
C PRO A 134 6.36 10.81 7.66
N SER A 135 6.39 10.22 8.86
CA SER A 135 5.39 9.25 9.33
C SER A 135 4.08 9.83 9.85
N GLN A 136 3.98 11.15 10.06
CA GLN A 136 2.79 11.79 10.62
C GLN A 136 2.21 12.87 9.71
N GLY A 137 0.89 13.09 9.80
CA GLY A 137 0.18 14.17 9.12
C GLY A 137 -0.92 13.71 8.15
N SER A 138 -0.95 12.44 7.76
CA SER A 138 -2.10 11.88 7.03
C SER A 138 -3.30 11.77 7.95
N LEU A 139 -4.49 12.10 7.44
CA LEU A 139 -5.77 11.92 8.14
C LEU A 139 -6.45 10.59 7.79
N GLY A 140 -6.01 9.91 6.72
CA GLY A 140 -6.59 8.65 6.26
C GLY A 140 -8.06 8.71 5.81
N SER A 141 -8.70 9.89 5.77
CA SER A 141 -10.14 10.04 5.49
C SER A 141 -10.48 10.16 4.01
N SER A 142 -9.63 10.82 3.22
CA SER A 142 -9.80 11.01 1.77
C SER A 142 -8.51 10.72 1.00
N GLY A 143 -7.60 9.96 1.62
CA GLY A 143 -6.28 9.62 1.07
C GLY A 143 -5.08 10.18 1.84
N ASP A 144 -3.91 9.64 1.52
CA ASP A 144 -2.61 9.92 2.15
C ASP A 144 -1.91 11.12 1.49
N LEU A 145 -2.60 12.27 1.45
CA LEU A 145 -2.17 13.48 0.72
C LEU A 145 -0.73 13.90 1.04
N GLY A 146 -0.40 13.96 2.32
CA GLY A 146 0.94 14.36 2.78
C GLY A 146 2.04 13.39 2.34
N PRO A 147 1.96 12.12 2.76
CA PRO A 147 2.92 11.09 2.36
C PRO A 147 3.10 10.95 0.84
N LEU A 148 2.01 10.93 0.08
CA LEU A 148 2.06 10.85 -1.39
C LEU A 148 2.67 12.11 -2.01
N SER A 149 2.45 13.29 -1.42
CA SER A 149 3.11 14.52 -1.90
C SER A 149 4.62 14.48 -1.66
N HIS A 150 5.10 13.98 -0.52
CA HIS A 150 6.53 13.77 -0.27
C HIS A 150 7.17 12.80 -1.26
N LEU A 151 6.48 11.72 -1.60
CA LEU A 151 6.88 10.81 -2.68
C LEU A 151 6.96 11.54 -4.02
N ALA A 152 5.91 12.28 -4.39
CA ALA A 152 5.83 12.98 -5.66
C ALA A 152 6.87 14.12 -5.81
N LEU A 153 7.33 14.74 -4.71
CA LEU A 153 8.38 15.77 -4.77
C LEU A 153 9.65 15.28 -5.48
N VAL A 154 10.04 14.04 -5.19
CA VAL A 154 11.27 13.41 -5.71
C VAL A 154 11.17 13.24 -7.23
N MET A 155 10.06 12.69 -7.71
CA MET A 155 9.89 12.31 -9.11
C MET A 155 9.42 13.45 -10.03
N THR A 156 8.91 14.56 -9.46
CA THR A 156 8.28 15.64 -10.25
C THR A 156 9.03 16.94 -10.10
N THR A 157 8.94 17.82 -11.10
CA THR A 157 9.59 19.13 -11.14
C THR A 157 8.75 20.16 -11.89
N ASP A 158 9.26 21.39 -11.99
CA ASP A 158 8.74 22.47 -12.84
C ASP A 158 9.87 23.08 -13.68
N ALA A 159 9.58 24.18 -14.38
CA ALA A 159 10.54 24.86 -15.25
C ALA A 159 11.78 25.41 -14.52
N LEU A 160 11.70 25.63 -13.19
CA LEU A 160 12.83 26.15 -12.40
C LEU A 160 13.71 25.02 -11.86
N ASP A 161 13.16 23.81 -11.71
CA ASP A 161 13.86 22.60 -11.27
C ASP A 161 14.78 22.80 -10.06
N ARG A 162 14.23 23.53 -9.08
CA ARG A 162 14.87 23.87 -7.81
C ARG A 162 15.19 22.62 -7.00
N VAL A 163 16.41 22.57 -6.44
CA VAL A 163 16.89 21.43 -5.64
C VAL A 163 16.17 21.40 -4.29
N GLU A 164 15.90 22.56 -3.71
CA GLU A 164 15.19 22.75 -2.45
C GLU A 164 13.76 22.19 -2.49
N ASP A 165 13.12 22.22 -3.65
CA ASP A 165 11.75 21.76 -3.88
C ASP A 165 11.69 20.26 -4.23
N SER A 166 12.82 19.55 -4.30
CA SER A 166 12.88 18.15 -4.72
C SER A 166 12.66 17.12 -3.61
N GLY A 167 12.42 17.58 -2.37
CA GLY A 167 12.36 16.70 -1.22
C GLY A 167 13.68 15.95 -1.00
N TRP A 168 13.58 14.76 -0.43
CA TRP A 168 14.72 13.92 -0.09
C TRP A 168 14.45 12.47 -0.49
N ALA A 169 15.49 11.72 -0.82
CA ALA A 169 15.40 10.30 -1.10
C ALA A 169 16.66 9.59 -0.61
N THR A 170 16.50 8.35 -0.14
CA THR A 170 17.59 7.41 0.09
C THR A 170 17.95 6.74 -1.23
N TYR A 171 19.24 6.74 -1.56
CA TYR A 171 19.79 6.02 -2.71
C TYR A 171 21.17 5.46 -2.35
N GLN A 172 21.37 4.15 -2.57
CA GLN A 172 22.61 3.44 -2.24
C GLN A 172 23.12 3.74 -0.81
N GLY A 173 22.21 3.70 0.17
CA GLY A 173 22.52 3.93 1.59
C GLY A 173 22.78 5.39 1.99
N ASN A 174 22.61 6.35 1.09
CA ASN A 174 22.81 7.77 1.38
C ASN A 174 21.50 8.55 1.21
N THR A 175 21.21 9.46 2.15
CA THR A 175 20.11 10.42 2.01
C THR A 175 20.57 11.62 1.19
N LEU A 176 19.90 11.87 0.06
CA LEU A 176 20.22 12.92 -0.89
C LEU A 176 18.98 13.79 -1.14
N ARG A 177 19.19 14.97 -1.75
CA ARG A 177 18.07 15.71 -2.34
C ARG A 177 17.44 14.87 -3.44
N GLY A 178 16.12 14.91 -3.59
CA GLY A 178 15.42 14.07 -4.56
C GLY A 178 15.96 14.26 -5.99
N LYS A 179 16.27 15.49 -6.38
CA LYS A 179 16.91 15.81 -7.67
C LYS A 179 18.24 15.10 -7.88
N ASP A 180 19.10 15.08 -6.85
CA ASP A 180 20.41 14.45 -6.94
C ASP A 180 20.30 12.92 -6.94
N ALA A 181 19.35 12.35 -6.18
CA ALA A 181 19.08 10.92 -6.17
C ALA A 181 18.60 10.42 -7.54
N MET A 182 17.63 11.13 -8.13
CA MET A 182 17.13 10.83 -9.49
C MET A 182 18.24 10.92 -10.52
N ALA A 183 19.04 11.99 -10.50
CA ALA A 183 20.16 12.18 -11.44
C ALA A 183 21.22 11.07 -11.32
N LYS A 184 21.59 10.67 -10.08
CA LYS A 184 22.54 9.57 -9.85
C LYS A 184 22.01 8.21 -10.31
N ALA A 185 20.70 8.00 -10.23
CA ALA A 185 20.03 6.83 -10.75
C ALA A 185 19.78 6.88 -12.27
N ASN A 186 20.20 7.96 -12.95
CA ASN A 186 19.91 8.24 -14.37
C ASN A 186 18.41 8.34 -14.68
N LEU A 187 17.60 8.78 -13.72
CA LEU A 187 16.17 8.98 -13.86
C LEU A 187 15.84 10.45 -14.07
N GLN A 188 14.92 10.73 -14.99
CA GLN A 188 14.43 12.08 -15.26
C GLN A 188 13.26 12.42 -14.35
N ARG A 189 13.21 13.66 -13.87
CA ARG A 189 12.05 14.19 -13.14
C ARG A 189 11.02 14.72 -14.13
N LEU A 190 9.74 14.55 -13.80
CA LEU A 190 8.63 14.86 -14.69
C LEU A 190 8.04 16.24 -14.41
N VAL A 191 7.79 17.01 -15.47
CA VAL A 191 6.85 18.14 -15.38
C VAL A 191 5.43 17.59 -15.48
N LEU A 192 4.63 17.86 -14.46
CA LEU A 192 3.26 17.36 -14.37
C LEU A 192 2.32 18.10 -15.32
N GLY A 193 1.40 17.33 -15.90
CA GLY A 193 0.27 17.82 -16.69
C GLY A 193 -0.99 18.06 -15.86
N PRO A 194 -2.12 18.35 -16.52
CA PRO A 194 -3.42 18.46 -15.89
C PRO A 194 -3.80 17.19 -15.13
N LYS A 195 -4.42 17.35 -13.96
CA LYS A 195 -4.84 16.29 -13.03
C LYS A 195 -3.71 15.45 -12.41
N GLU A 196 -2.53 15.35 -13.02
CA GLU A 196 -1.48 14.44 -12.56
C GLU A 196 -0.95 14.75 -11.15
N GLY A 197 -0.98 16.00 -10.71
CA GLY A 197 -0.65 16.32 -9.30
C GLY A 197 -1.64 15.68 -8.34
N LEU A 198 -2.93 15.78 -8.65
CA LEU A 198 -4.00 15.20 -7.84
C LEU A 198 -3.98 13.66 -7.93
N ALA A 199 -3.82 13.14 -9.14
CA ALA A 199 -3.67 11.71 -9.39
C ALA A 199 -2.36 11.13 -8.85
N LEU A 200 -1.39 11.93 -8.37
CA LEU A 200 -0.26 11.40 -7.62
C LEU A 200 -0.49 11.47 -6.11
N ASN A 201 -1.14 12.52 -5.61
CA ASN A 201 -1.27 12.74 -4.18
C ASN A 201 -2.55 12.22 -3.53
N ASN A 202 -3.53 11.73 -4.29
CA ASN A 202 -4.85 11.38 -3.77
C ASN A 202 -5.14 9.86 -3.77
N GLY A 203 -5.28 9.26 -2.59
CA GLY A 203 -5.64 7.84 -2.41
C GLY A 203 -5.07 7.24 -1.12
N ALA A 204 -5.62 6.13 -0.64
CA ALA A 204 -5.20 5.47 0.61
C ALA A 204 -3.95 4.57 0.45
N THR A 205 -2.98 5.02 -0.36
CA THR A 205 -1.83 4.21 -0.80
C THR A 205 -0.90 3.80 0.35
N PHE A 206 -0.49 4.75 1.18
CA PHE A 206 0.43 4.45 2.29
C PHE A 206 -0.28 3.65 3.37
N SER A 207 -1.54 3.98 3.65
CA SER A 207 -2.40 3.23 4.56
C SER A 207 -2.55 1.77 4.10
N ALA A 208 -2.78 1.52 2.81
CA ALA A 208 -2.88 0.17 2.26
C ALA A 208 -1.54 -0.57 2.30
N ALA A 209 -0.41 0.10 1.99
CA ALA A 209 0.93 -0.50 2.07
C ALA A 209 1.31 -0.89 3.51
N ILE A 210 1.07 0.00 4.48
CA ILE A 210 1.28 -0.28 5.92
C ILE A 210 0.40 -1.45 6.35
N GLY A 211 -0.88 -1.44 5.95
CA GLY A 211 -1.82 -2.52 6.24
C GLY A 211 -1.36 -3.87 5.67
N ALA A 212 -0.83 -3.90 4.45
CA ALA A 212 -0.35 -5.12 3.81
C ALA A 212 0.85 -5.70 4.56
N LEU A 213 1.85 -4.87 4.88
CA LEU A 213 3.02 -5.29 5.65
C LEU A 213 2.61 -5.77 7.06
N ALA A 214 1.72 -5.04 7.73
CA ALA A 214 1.24 -5.39 9.07
C ALA A 214 0.46 -6.72 9.08
N VAL A 215 -0.40 -6.96 8.09
CA VAL A 215 -1.12 -8.24 7.95
C VAL A 215 -0.14 -9.39 7.72
N TYR A 216 0.85 -9.21 6.84
CA TYR A 216 1.86 -10.22 6.58
C TYR A 216 2.65 -10.59 7.84
N ASP A 217 3.10 -9.57 8.58
CA ASP A 217 3.84 -9.77 9.83
C ASP A 217 2.97 -10.38 10.92
N ALA A 218 1.70 -9.97 11.03
CA ALA A 218 0.77 -10.54 11.99
C ALA A 218 0.49 -12.03 11.70
N ARG A 219 0.34 -12.42 10.43
CA ARG A 219 0.23 -13.84 10.02
C ARG A 219 1.47 -14.62 10.45
N ASN A 220 2.66 -14.08 10.22
CA ASN A 220 3.91 -14.71 10.63
C ASN A 220 4.03 -14.82 12.16
N LEU A 221 3.71 -13.75 12.91
CA LEU A 221 3.73 -13.75 14.37
C LEU A 221 2.73 -14.74 14.96
N ALA A 222 1.54 -14.86 14.38
CA ALA A 222 0.55 -15.84 14.81
C ALA A 222 1.08 -17.27 14.62
N HIS A 223 1.72 -17.57 13.49
CA HIS A 223 2.35 -18.87 13.26
C HIS A 223 3.49 -19.15 14.25
N VAL A 224 4.35 -18.16 14.52
CA VAL A 224 5.41 -18.29 15.54
C VAL A 224 4.82 -18.52 16.93
N ALA A 225 3.70 -17.87 17.27
CA ALA A 225 3.01 -18.07 18.54
C ALA A 225 2.43 -19.49 18.70
N GLU A 226 1.95 -20.12 17.62
CA GLU A 226 1.51 -21.52 17.62
C GLU A 226 2.68 -22.47 17.91
N LEU A 227 3.84 -22.24 17.28
CA LEU A 227 5.05 -23.02 17.51
C LEU A 227 5.57 -22.86 18.94
N ALA A 228 5.65 -21.62 19.43
CA ALA A 228 6.07 -21.32 20.79
C ALA A 228 5.12 -21.94 21.84
N LEU A 229 3.81 -21.92 21.58
CA LEU A 229 2.83 -22.61 22.41
C LEU A 229 3.05 -24.12 22.42
N SER A 230 3.31 -24.72 21.26
CA SER A 230 3.56 -26.17 21.15
C SER A 230 4.78 -26.58 21.98
N MET A 231 5.89 -25.84 21.87
CA MET A 231 7.09 -26.06 22.68
C MET A 231 6.83 -25.86 24.19
N THR A 232 6.03 -24.86 24.53
CA THR A 232 5.66 -24.57 25.93
C THR A 232 4.80 -25.68 26.53
N LEU A 233 3.87 -26.23 25.75
CA LEU A 233 3.04 -27.37 26.16
C LEU A 233 3.91 -28.60 26.43
N GLU A 234 4.86 -28.92 25.58
CA GLU A 234 5.78 -30.03 25.83
C GLU A 234 6.64 -29.79 27.07
N ALA A 235 7.23 -28.60 27.22
CA ALA A 235 8.08 -28.27 28.36
C ALA A 235 7.33 -28.34 29.71
N LEU A 236 6.05 -27.98 29.72
CA LEU A 236 5.20 -28.00 30.91
C LEU A 236 4.41 -29.31 31.05
N MET A 237 4.61 -30.28 30.15
CA MET A 237 3.87 -31.54 30.08
C MET A 237 2.35 -31.31 30.07
N GLY A 238 1.90 -30.41 29.19
CA GLY A 238 0.52 -29.95 29.07
C GLY A 238 -0.45 -31.04 28.63
N THR A 239 -1.73 -30.84 28.93
CA THR A 239 -2.83 -31.77 28.68
C THR A 239 -3.30 -31.67 27.23
N SER A 240 -3.12 -32.75 26.45
CA SER A 240 -3.47 -32.81 25.02
C SER A 240 -4.98 -32.75 24.76
N ALA A 241 -5.80 -33.20 25.73
CA ALA A 241 -7.26 -33.22 25.62
C ALA A 241 -7.87 -31.84 25.33
N ALA A 242 -7.20 -30.76 25.74
CA ALA A 242 -7.58 -29.38 25.46
C ALA A 242 -7.61 -29.02 23.95
N PHE A 243 -6.89 -29.80 23.14
CA PHE A 243 -6.70 -29.58 21.70
C PHE A 243 -7.42 -30.66 20.86
N ASP A 244 -8.30 -31.45 21.47
CA ASP A 244 -9.13 -32.43 20.75
C ASP A 244 -10.06 -31.70 19.78
N LEU A 245 -9.88 -31.95 18.48
CA LEU A 245 -10.61 -31.26 17.42
C LEU A 245 -12.13 -31.31 17.59
N ARG A 246 -12.70 -32.34 18.23
CA ARG A 246 -14.15 -32.39 18.48
C ARG A 246 -14.63 -31.21 19.32
N LEU A 247 -13.85 -30.78 20.32
CA LEU A 247 -14.18 -29.60 21.15
C LEU A 247 -14.24 -28.32 20.33
N HIS A 248 -13.35 -28.19 19.36
CA HIS A 248 -13.25 -26.99 18.52
C HIS A 248 -14.26 -27.02 17.38
N THR A 249 -14.53 -28.20 16.81
CA THR A 249 -15.56 -28.41 15.78
C THR A 249 -16.95 -28.06 16.29
N VAL A 250 -17.35 -28.50 17.50
CA VAL A 250 -18.68 -28.18 18.05
C VAL A 250 -18.87 -26.70 18.41
N ARG A 251 -17.78 -25.92 18.49
CA ARG A 251 -17.83 -24.48 18.76
C ARG A 251 -17.84 -23.63 17.48
N GLU A 252 -17.48 -24.20 16.33
CA GLU A 252 -17.62 -23.59 15.00
C GLU A 252 -16.84 -22.27 14.77
N GLN A 253 -15.80 -22.01 15.58
CA GLN A 253 -14.89 -20.88 15.38
C GLN A 253 -13.71 -21.32 14.51
N ALA A 254 -13.59 -20.74 13.31
CA ALA A 254 -12.65 -21.20 12.28
C ALA A 254 -11.18 -21.10 12.72
N GLY A 255 -10.75 -19.92 13.20
CA GLY A 255 -9.41 -19.70 13.71
C GLY A 255 -9.11 -20.58 14.91
N GLN A 256 -10.07 -20.78 15.81
CA GLN A 256 -9.89 -21.67 16.97
C GLN A 256 -9.65 -23.12 16.55
N LEU A 257 -10.40 -23.63 15.57
CA LEU A 257 -10.20 -24.98 15.05
C LEU A 257 -8.84 -25.11 14.35
N ARG A 258 -8.43 -24.09 13.60
CA ARG A 258 -7.13 -24.03 12.94
C ARG A 258 -5.97 -24.12 13.94
N VAL A 259 -5.98 -23.30 15.00
CA VAL A 259 -4.94 -23.33 16.04
C VAL A 259 -4.89 -24.69 16.71
N ALA A 260 -6.04 -25.23 17.13
CA ALA A 260 -6.09 -26.55 17.78
C ALA A 260 -5.50 -27.66 16.90
N LYS A 261 -5.79 -27.62 15.59
CA LYS A 261 -5.20 -28.53 14.61
C LYS A 261 -3.69 -28.33 14.49
N ALA A 262 -3.21 -27.09 14.41
CA ALA A 262 -1.78 -26.79 14.32
C ALA A 262 -1.02 -27.34 15.54
N ILE A 263 -1.50 -27.08 16.76
CA ILE A 263 -0.88 -27.60 17.98
C ILE A 263 -0.87 -29.13 17.99
N LYS A 264 -2.00 -29.77 17.67
CA LYS A 264 -2.09 -31.23 17.60
C LYS A 264 -1.12 -31.83 16.58
N ASP A 265 -0.92 -31.15 15.45
CA ASP A 265 0.03 -31.58 14.41
C ASP A 265 1.48 -31.35 14.85
N HIS A 266 1.81 -30.23 15.49
CA HIS A 266 3.14 -29.92 16.00
C HIS A 266 3.58 -30.88 17.11
N THR A 267 2.69 -31.23 18.04
CA THR A 267 2.99 -32.12 19.17
C THR A 267 2.75 -33.60 18.84
N ARG A 268 2.53 -33.94 17.56
CA ARG A 268 2.24 -35.32 17.15
C ARG A 268 3.43 -36.23 17.42
N GLY A 269 3.22 -37.26 18.25
CA GLY A 269 4.27 -38.20 18.65
C GLY A 269 5.15 -37.71 19.80
N SER A 270 4.82 -36.56 20.41
CA SER A 270 5.47 -36.13 21.65
C SER A 270 5.32 -37.18 22.74
N THR A 271 6.39 -37.38 23.51
CA THR A 271 6.41 -38.24 24.72
C THR A 271 6.27 -37.44 26.01
N LEU A 272 6.20 -36.09 25.91
CA LEU A 272 6.15 -35.17 27.05
C LEU A 272 4.73 -34.72 27.38
N MET A 273 3.87 -34.62 26.36
CA MET A 273 2.45 -34.28 26.56
C MET A 273 1.78 -35.24 27.54
N ASP A 274 0.85 -34.71 28.34
CA ASP A 274 0.10 -35.42 29.38
C ASP A 274 0.95 -36.00 30.54
N GLY A 275 2.28 -35.81 30.51
CA GLY A 275 3.21 -36.38 31.50
C GLY A 275 3.04 -35.86 32.93
N ALA A 276 2.39 -34.71 33.12
CA ALA A 276 2.13 -34.15 34.45
C ALA A 276 0.96 -34.79 35.20
N GLY A 277 0.11 -35.58 34.54
CA GLY A 277 -1.06 -36.21 35.17
C GLY A 277 -2.13 -35.24 35.69
N ARG A 278 -2.11 -33.97 35.26
CA ARG A 278 -3.11 -32.97 35.63
C ARG A 278 -4.40 -33.18 34.84
N VAL A 279 -5.54 -32.91 35.48
CA VAL A 279 -6.86 -32.97 34.83
C VAL A 279 -7.01 -31.86 33.78
N GLN A 280 -6.51 -30.67 34.09
CA GLN A 280 -6.57 -29.49 33.21
C GLN A 280 -5.36 -28.59 33.45
N ASP A 281 -4.86 -27.98 32.38
CA ASP A 281 -3.93 -26.86 32.49
C ASP A 281 -4.62 -25.53 32.78
N ALA A 282 -3.81 -24.55 33.18
CA ALA A 282 -4.16 -23.14 33.25
C ALA A 282 -4.64 -22.60 31.89
N TYR A 283 -5.42 -21.51 31.92
CA TYR A 283 -6.05 -20.95 30.73
C TYR A 283 -5.04 -20.45 29.69
N SER A 284 -3.87 -19.97 30.10
CA SER A 284 -2.81 -19.55 29.18
C SER A 284 -2.33 -20.68 28.25
N LEU A 285 -2.55 -21.95 28.63
CA LEU A 285 -2.26 -23.11 27.79
C LEU A 285 -3.53 -23.66 27.16
N ARG A 286 -4.50 -24.07 27.99
CA ARG A 286 -5.69 -24.80 27.53
C ARG A 286 -6.68 -23.95 26.74
N CYS A 287 -6.72 -22.64 27.00
CA CYS A 287 -7.60 -21.72 26.26
C CYS A 287 -6.88 -21.02 25.10
N ALA A 288 -5.64 -21.40 24.78
CA ALA A 288 -4.87 -20.75 23.74
C ALA A 288 -5.51 -20.85 22.34
N PRO A 289 -6.15 -21.96 21.92
CA PRO A 289 -6.87 -21.99 20.64
C PRO A 289 -7.99 -20.95 20.55
N GLN A 290 -8.71 -20.69 21.65
CA GLN A 290 -9.78 -19.71 21.71
C GLN A 290 -9.25 -18.28 21.59
N VAL A 291 -8.07 -18.01 22.16
CA VAL A 291 -7.43 -16.68 22.14
C VAL A 291 -6.71 -16.43 20.83
N GLN A 292 -5.77 -17.30 20.45
CA GLN A 292 -5.01 -17.17 19.20
C GLN A 292 -5.92 -17.33 17.97
N GLY A 293 -6.96 -18.17 18.06
CA GLY A 293 -7.92 -18.34 16.98
C GLY A 293 -8.70 -17.06 16.65
N ALA A 294 -9.16 -16.33 17.67
CA ALA A 294 -9.84 -15.05 17.47
C ALA A 294 -8.91 -14.00 16.83
N VAL A 295 -7.61 -14.03 17.17
CA VAL A 295 -6.60 -13.18 16.54
C VAL A 295 -6.42 -13.55 15.06
N LEU A 296 -6.32 -14.83 14.72
CA LEU A 296 -6.23 -15.29 13.32
C LEU A 296 -7.44 -14.87 12.49
N ASP A 297 -8.66 -15.06 13.01
CA ASP A 297 -9.89 -14.65 12.31
C ASP A 297 -9.91 -13.13 12.06
N THR A 298 -9.40 -12.34 13.01
CA THR A 298 -9.27 -10.88 12.86
C THR A 298 -8.23 -10.49 11.81
N ILE A 299 -7.07 -11.17 11.80
CA ILE A 299 -6.03 -10.93 10.79
C ILE A 299 -6.57 -11.23 9.39
N GLU A 300 -7.30 -12.32 9.21
CA GLU A 300 -7.88 -12.67 7.90
C GLU A 300 -9.00 -11.70 7.47
N PHE A 301 -9.80 -11.19 8.40
CA PHE A 301 -10.72 -10.10 8.12
C PHE A 301 -10.00 -8.85 7.60
N CYS A 302 -8.93 -8.43 8.29
CA CYS A 302 -8.11 -7.30 7.84
C CYS A 302 -7.48 -7.56 6.47
N ALA A 303 -6.95 -8.78 6.24
CA ALA A 303 -6.35 -9.16 4.98
C ALA A 303 -7.31 -8.98 3.80
N GLN A 304 -8.56 -9.41 3.96
CA GLN A 304 -9.59 -9.26 2.91
C GLN A 304 -9.87 -7.81 2.54
N ILE A 305 -9.85 -6.90 3.52
CA ILE A 305 -10.05 -5.47 3.28
C ILE A 305 -8.83 -4.89 2.56
N ILE A 306 -7.63 -5.17 3.08
CA ILE A 306 -6.38 -4.64 2.53
C ILE A 306 -6.12 -5.15 1.11
N GLU A 307 -6.39 -6.43 0.81
CA GLU A 307 -6.25 -6.97 -0.56
C GLU A 307 -7.17 -6.28 -1.57
N ARG A 308 -8.36 -5.86 -1.14
CA ARG A 308 -9.25 -5.05 -2.00
C ARG A 308 -8.67 -3.64 -2.18
N GLU A 309 -8.15 -3.05 -1.11
CA GLU A 309 -7.64 -1.68 -1.12
C GLU A 309 -6.38 -1.51 -1.99
N ILE A 310 -5.42 -2.45 -1.94
CA ILE A 310 -4.22 -2.41 -2.79
C ILE A 310 -4.52 -2.57 -4.30
N ASN A 311 -5.75 -2.98 -4.63
CA ASN A 311 -6.26 -3.13 -6.00
C ASN A 311 -7.36 -2.11 -6.35
N ALA A 312 -7.66 -1.15 -5.46
CA ALA A 312 -8.73 -0.19 -5.65
C ALA A 312 -8.31 0.98 -6.56
N ALA A 313 -9.30 1.57 -7.25
CA ALA A 313 -9.16 2.85 -7.95
C ALA A 313 -9.26 4.00 -6.93
N THR A 314 -8.25 4.18 -6.07
CA THR A 314 -8.24 5.28 -5.09
C THR A 314 -7.62 6.53 -5.70
N ASP A 315 -8.48 7.39 -6.23
CA ASP A 315 -8.19 8.72 -6.78
C ASP A 315 -9.52 9.48 -6.90
N ASN A 316 -9.46 10.80 -7.04
CA ASN A 316 -10.63 11.61 -7.28
C ASN A 316 -10.26 12.85 -8.13
N PRO A 317 -11.02 13.19 -9.19
CA PRO A 317 -12.13 12.42 -9.74
C PRO A 317 -11.66 11.20 -10.55
N LEU A 318 -12.57 10.26 -10.78
CA LEU A 318 -12.36 9.11 -11.65
C LEU A 318 -13.02 9.33 -13.02
N LEU A 319 -12.36 8.83 -14.07
CA LEU A 319 -12.82 8.90 -15.45
C LEU A 319 -13.42 7.57 -15.87
N PHE A 320 -14.65 7.56 -16.37
CA PHE A 320 -15.36 6.36 -16.83
C PHE A 320 -15.59 6.35 -18.34
N SER A 321 -15.59 7.51 -18.99
CA SER A 321 -15.64 7.69 -20.45
C SER A 321 -15.19 9.13 -20.84
N PRO A 322 -15.08 9.48 -22.14
CA PRO A 322 -14.58 10.79 -22.59
C PRO A 322 -15.20 12.04 -21.97
N LEU A 323 -16.43 11.98 -21.46
CA LEU A 323 -17.12 13.10 -20.81
C LEU A 323 -17.85 12.65 -19.53
N ASP A 324 -17.55 11.44 -19.03
CA ASP A 324 -18.13 10.90 -17.81
C ASP A 324 -17.06 10.87 -16.72
N ILE A 325 -17.09 11.90 -15.88
CA ILE A 325 -16.12 12.13 -14.82
C ILE A 325 -16.89 12.34 -13.52
N LEU A 326 -16.61 11.49 -12.55
CA LEU A 326 -17.32 11.48 -11.28
C LEU A 326 -16.36 11.87 -10.16
N SER A 327 -16.76 12.90 -9.41
CA SER A 327 -16.13 13.24 -8.15
C SER A 327 -16.85 12.51 -7.01
N GLY A 328 -16.12 11.70 -6.25
CA GLY A 328 -16.58 10.94 -5.09
C GLY A 328 -15.62 11.05 -3.90
N GLY A 329 -15.67 10.05 -3.02
CA GLY A 329 -14.81 9.91 -1.84
C GLY A 329 -14.70 8.45 -1.42
#